data_AF-A0A951N869-F1
#
_entry.id   AF-A0A951N869-F1
#
_cell.length_a   1.000
_cell.length_b   1.000
_cell.length_c   1.000
_cell.angle_alpha   90.00
_cell.angle_beta   90.00
_cell.angle_gamma   90.00
#
_symmetry.space_group_name_H-M   'P 1'
#
loop_
_entity.id
_entity.type
_entity.pdbx_description
1 polymer ?
#
loop_
_entity_poly.entity_id
_entity_poly.type
_entity_poly.pdbx_seq_one_letter_code
_entity_poly.pdbx_strand_id
1 'polypeptide(L)'
;MTLAKGARLRAHAPHTGVAEGAAVRDSDGRTYAAATVENADPGLTTSALRAAVAAAASSGARSFEAAVVVGGALVSEADLAVLREFGVGVPLWLAGDDGRVHHTVTT
;
A
#
# COMPACT_ATOMS: atom_id res chain seq x y z
N MET A 1 -9.64 4.32 1.45
CA MET A 1 -9.13 5.68 1.76
C MET A 1 -8.89 5.89 3.26
N THR A 2 -9.92 5.87 4.11
CA THR A 2 -9.81 6.20 5.55
C THR A 2 -8.76 5.39 6.29
N LEU A 3 -8.73 4.06 6.09
CA LEU A 3 -7.75 3.18 6.72
C LEU A 3 -6.31 3.49 6.29
N ALA A 4 -6.08 3.80 5.01
CA ALA A 4 -4.77 4.18 4.51
C ALA A 4 -4.32 5.53 5.10
N LYS A 5 -5.21 6.54 5.16
CA LYS A 5 -4.92 7.83 5.81
C LYS A 5 -4.52 7.64 7.28
N GLY A 6 -5.29 6.84 8.02
CA GLY A 6 -4.99 6.55 9.42
C GLY A 6 -3.71 5.73 9.60
N ALA A 7 -3.40 4.81 8.69
CA ALA A 7 -2.17 4.05 8.72
C ALA A 7 -0.93 4.93 8.52
N ARG A 8 -0.97 5.87 7.56
CA ARG A 8 0.14 6.79 7.28
C ARG A 8 0.67 7.51 8.53
N LEU A 9 -0.21 7.89 9.46
CA LEU A 9 0.17 8.56 10.71
C LEU A 9 1.10 7.73 11.61
N ARG A 10 1.21 6.43 11.34
CA ARG A 10 2.05 5.47 12.05
C ARG A 10 3.32 5.10 11.25
N ALA A 11 3.59 5.77 10.13
CA ALA A 11 4.77 5.49 9.32
C ALA A 11 6.05 5.72 10.13
N HIS A 12 7.00 4.80 9.97
CA HIS A 12 8.35 4.94 10.49
C HIS A 12 9.27 5.28 9.32
N ALA A 13 9.53 6.57 9.09
CA ALA A 13 10.32 7.03 7.94
C ALA A 13 11.39 8.08 8.30
N PRO A 14 12.35 7.76 9.20
CA PRO A 14 13.34 8.74 9.67
C PRO A 14 14.47 9.07 8.66
N HIS A 15 14.64 8.29 7.59
CA HIS A 15 15.73 8.43 6.62
C HIS A 15 15.33 9.28 5.42
N THR A 16 14.24 8.96 4.72
CA THR A 16 13.80 9.75 3.54
C THR A 16 12.64 10.70 3.86
N GLY A 17 11.92 10.46 4.96
CA GLY A 17 10.73 11.23 5.32
C GLY A 17 9.48 10.88 4.51
N VAL A 18 9.56 9.88 3.61
CA VAL A 18 8.44 9.46 2.77
C VAL A 18 7.45 8.62 3.60
N ALA A 19 6.51 9.32 4.22
CA ALA A 19 5.42 8.70 4.97
C ALA A 19 4.25 8.36 4.04
N GLU A 20 3.99 7.08 3.83
CA GLU A 20 2.83 6.60 3.07
C GLU A 20 1.94 5.74 3.95
N GLY A 21 0.66 5.68 3.59
CA GLY A 21 -0.28 4.70 4.11
C GLY A 21 -0.95 3.97 2.98
N ALA A 22 -1.17 2.68 3.14
CA ALA A 22 -1.85 1.86 2.14
C ALA A 22 -2.95 1.02 2.78
N ALA A 23 -3.91 0.64 1.95
CA ALA A 23 -4.89 -0.37 2.30
C ALA A 23 -5.20 -1.25 1.09
N VAL A 24 -5.31 -2.56 1.33
CA VAL A 24 -5.74 -3.56 0.35
C VAL A 24 -7.02 -4.23 0.83
N ARG A 25 -7.94 -4.49 -0.10
CA ARG A 25 -9.19 -5.19 0.17
C ARG A 25 -9.20 -6.53 -0.55
N ASP A 26 -9.44 -7.60 0.21
CA ASP A 26 -9.55 -8.94 -0.35
C ASP A 26 -10.96 -9.22 -0.88
N SER A 27 -11.11 -10.31 -1.62
CA SER A 27 -12.39 -10.75 -2.21
C SER A 27 -13.45 -11.13 -1.18
N ASP A 28 -13.05 -11.40 0.07
CA ASP A 28 -13.96 -11.70 1.17
C ASP A 28 -14.42 -10.42 1.90
N GLY A 29 -13.91 -9.26 1.45
CA GLY A 29 -14.24 -7.96 1.99
C GLY A 29 -13.48 -7.58 3.27
N ARG A 30 -12.43 -8.31 3.65
CA ARG A 30 -11.50 -7.89 4.70
C ARG A 30 -10.59 -6.81 4.14
N THR A 31 -10.10 -5.93 5.02
CA THR A 31 -9.22 -4.83 4.61
C THR A 31 -8.02 -4.76 5.54
N TYR A 32 -6.84 -4.68 4.94
CA TYR A 32 -5.56 -4.66 5.63
C TYR A 32 -4.88 -3.34 5.32
N ALA A 33 -4.42 -2.66 6.36
CA ALA A 33 -3.81 -1.35 6.22
C ALA A 33 -2.47 -1.29 6.92
N ALA A 34 -1.51 -0.67 6.23
CA ALA A 34 -0.14 -0.55 6.69
C ALA A 34 0.45 0.80 6.29
N ALA A 35 1.63 1.08 6.80
CA ALA A 35 2.36 2.32 6.56
C ALA A 35 3.80 2.00 6.14
N THR A 36 4.49 2.98 5.58
CA THR A 36 5.91 2.84 5.27
C THR A 36 6.70 2.52 6.54
N VAL A 37 7.59 1.54 6.42
CA VAL A 37 8.59 1.21 7.45
C VAL A 37 9.95 1.22 6.79
N GLU A 38 10.69 2.29 7.03
CA GLU A 38 12.06 2.42 6.60
C GLU A 38 13.02 1.64 7.49
N ASN A 39 14.17 1.36 6.91
CA ASN A 39 15.31 0.82 7.60
C ASN A 39 16.56 1.61 7.20
N ALA A 40 17.60 1.56 8.03
CA ALA A 40 18.90 2.16 7.71
C ALA A 40 19.53 1.51 6.47
N ASP A 41 19.27 0.21 6.25
CA ASP A 41 19.51 -0.45 4.98
C ASP A 41 18.31 -0.19 4.04
N PRO A 42 18.48 0.57 2.94
CA PRO A 42 17.40 0.85 2.00
C PRO A 42 16.78 -0.42 1.39
N GLY A 43 17.53 -1.52 1.27
CA GLY A 43 17.04 -2.80 0.76
C GLY A 43 16.01 -3.47 1.68
N LEU A 44 16.00 -3.12 2.96
CA LEU A 44 15.04 -3.62 3.96
C LEU A 44 13.83 -2.68 4.14
N THR A 45 13.81 -1.53 3.47
CA THR A 45 12.68 -0.60 3.52
C THR A 45 11.45 -1.22 2.86
N THR A 46 10.36 -1.25 3.62
CA THR A 46 9.07 -1.79 3.17
C THR A 46 8.10 -0.64 2.93
N SER A 47 7.65 -0.49 1.68
CA SER A 47 6.61 0.48 1.32
C SER A 47 5.29 0.15 2.01
N ALA A 48 4.41 1.14 2.14
CA ALA A 48 3.10 0.90 2.72
C ALA A 48 2.30 -0.18 1.97
N LEU A 49 2.37 -0.19 0.63
CA LEU A 49 1.67 -1.18 -0.20
C LEU A 49 2.20 -2.59 0.04
N ARG A 50 3.53 -2.78 0.03
CA ARG A 50 4.15 -4.08 0.32
C ARG A 50 3.78 -4.59 1.69
N ALA A 51 3.81 -3.73 2.72
CA ALA A 51 3.41 -4.10 4.07
C ALA A 51 1.93 -4.50 4.15
N ALA A 52 1.03 -3.78 3.47
CA ALA A 52 -0.40 -4.09 3.46
C ALA A 52 -0.68 -5.43 2.76
N VAL A 53 -0.04 -5.68 1.62
CA VAL A 53 -0.15 -6.96 0.90
C VAL A 53 0.42 -8.11 1.74
N ALA A 54 1.60 -7.95 2.34
CA ALA A 54 2.21 -8.98 3.18
C ALA A 54 1.33 -9.31 4.41
N ALA A 55 0.73 -8.29 5.04
CA ALA A 55 -0.21 -8.50 6.14
C ALA A 55 -1.46 -9.27 5.69
N ALA A 56 -2.02 -8.93 4.52
CA ALA A 56 -3.17 -9.63 3.97
C ALA A 56 -2.85 -11.09 3.62
N ALA A 57 -1.74 -11.31 2.91
CA ALA A 57 -1.29 -12.63 2.46
C ALA A 57 -1.01 -13.57 3.64
N SER A 58 -0.30 -13.08 4.66
CA SER A 58 -0.02 -13.84 5.89
C SER A 58 -1.27 -14.08 6.75
N SER A 59 -2.31 -13.26 6.58
CA SER A 59 -3.64 -13.46 7.17
C SER A 59 -4.56 -14.37 6.34
N GLY A 60 -4.05 -14.99 5.28
CA GLY A 60 -4.78 -15.96 4.46
C GLY A 60 -5.51 -15.38 3.26
N ALA A 61 -5.39 -14.08 2.95
CA ALA A 61 -5.92 -13.53 1.71
C ALA A 61 -5.19 -14.14 0.50
N ARG A 62 -5.94 -14.46 -0.57
CA ARG A 62 -5.41 -15.09 -1.79
C ARG A 62 -5.76 -14.32 -3.07
N SER A 63 -6.63 -13.33 -2.97
CA SER A 63 -6.95 -12.42 -4.07
C SER A 63 -7.35 -11.05 -3.53
N PHE A 64 -7.14 -10.01 -4.35
CA PHE A 64 -7.55 -8.64 -4.02
C PHE A 64 -8.54 -8.09 -5.04
N GLU A 65 -9.50 -7.30 -4.56
CA GLU A 65 -10.43 -6.57 -5.41
C GLU A 65 -10.00 -5.11 -5.63
N ALA A 66 -9.21 -4.55 -4.71
CA ALA A 66 -8.69 -3.19 -4.83
C ALA A 66 -7.57 -2.85 -3.84
N ALA A 67 -6.79 -1.82 -4.17
CA ALA A 67 -5.78 -1.22 -3.32
C ALA A 67 -5.82 0.32 -3.37
N VAL A 68 -5.30 0.96 -2.32
CA VAL A 68 -5.10 2.41 -2.28
C VAL A 68 -3.81 2.75 -1.55
N VAL A 69 -3.09 3.76 -2.04
CA VAL A 69 -1.93 4.39 -1.38
C VAL A 69 -2.21 5.87 -1.19
N VAL A 70 -1.80 6.41 -0.04
CA VAL A 70 -1.96 7.82 0.37
C VAL A 70 -0.61 8.41 0.73
N GLY A 71 -0.33 9.61 0.22
CA GLY A 71 0.78 10.47 0.67
C GLY A 71 2.15 10.16 0.06
N GLY A 72 2.17 9.30 -0.97
CA GLY A 72 3.36 8.90 -1.72
C GLY A 72 3.44 9.53 -3.10
N ALA A 73 4.65 9.83 -3.55
CA ALA A 73 4.90 10.49 -4.84
C ALA A 73 4.74 9.54 -6.03
N LEU A 74 5.20 8.28 -5.93
CA LEU A 74 5.13 7.28 -7.00
C LEU A 74 5.21 5.87 -6.42
N VAL A 75 4.39 4.94 -6.94
CA VAL A 75 4.46 3.51 -6.65
C VAL A 75 5.46 2.86 -7.63
N SER A 76 6.38 2.04 -7.13
CA SER A 76 7.41 1.39 -7.96
C SER A 76 6.89 0.11 -8.64
N GLU A 77 7.56 -0.36 -9.69
CA GLU A 77 7.22 -1.66 -10.32
C GLU A 77 7.35 -2.83 -9.34
N ALA A 78 8.25 -2.76 -8.35
CA ALA A 78 8.34 -3.78 -7.32
C ALA A 78 7.09 -3.81 -6.43
N ASP A 79 6.52 -2.63 -6.12
CA ASP A 79 5.26 -2.54 -5.37
C ASP A 79 4.08 -3.09 -6.20
N LEU A 80 4.03 -2.76 -7.50
CA LEU A 80 3.01 -3.28 -8.41
C LEU A 80 3.11 -4.79 -8.61
N ALA A 81 4.33 -5.34 -8.72
CA ALA A 81 4.56 -6.77 -8.83
C ALA A 81 4.01 -7.54 -7.63
N VAL A 82 4.18 -7.00 -6.41
CA VAL A 82 3.62 -7.60 -5.19
C VAL A 82 2.09 -7.60 -5.20
N LEU A 83 1.46 -6.55 -5.73
CA LEU A 83 0.00 -6.50 -5.87
C LEU A 83 -0.51 -7.47 -6.96
N ARG A 84 0.19 -7.57 -8.10
CA ARG A 84 -0.11 -8.47 -9.24
C ARG A 84 -0.18 -9.94 -8.86
N GLU A 85 0.66 -10.36 -7.90
CA GLU A 85 0.69 -11.75 -7.42
C GLU A 85 -0.68 -12.23 -6.89
N PHE A 86 -1.54 -11.31 -6.45
CA PHE A 86 -2.84 -11.60 -5.87
C PHE A 86 -4.01 -11.18 -6.78
N GLY A 87 -3.77 -10.91 -8.06
CA GLY A 87 -4.84 -10.67 -9.02
C GLY A 87 -4.40 -9.92 -10.27
N VAL A 88 -5.07 -10.24 -11.38
CA VAL A 88 -4.96 -9.48 -12.63
C VAL A 88 -6.01 -8.38 -12.63
N GLY A 89 -5.62 -7.17 -13.02
CA GLY A 89 -6.54 -6.05 -13.14
C GLY A 89 -6.96 -5.42 -11.80
N VAL A 90 -6.21 -5.64 -10.72
CA VAL A 90 -6.51 -5.04 -9.41
C VAL A 90 -6.32 -3.52 -9.50
N PRO A 91 -7.38 -2.71 -9.28
CA PRO A 91 -7.25 -1.27 -9.29
C PRO A 91 -6.46 -0.79 -8.08
N LEU A 92 -5.47 0.05 -8.33
CA LEU A 92 -4.69 0.77 -7.33
C LEU A 92 -4.95 2.27 -7.47
N TRP A 93 -5.56 2.86 -6.44
CA TRP A 93 -5.75 4.30 -6.37
C TRP A 93 -4.58 4.99 -5.66
N LEU A 94 -4.02 6.02 -6.30
CA LEU A 94 -3.01 6.88 -5.71
C LEU A 94 -3.66 8.19 -5.29
N ALA A 95 -3.63 8.47 -4.00
CA ALA A 95 -4.29 9.62 -3.42
C ALA A 95 -3.32 10.55 -2.71
N GLY A 96 -3.61 11.84 -2.81
CA GLY A 96 -2.90 12.88 -2.07
C GLY A 96 -3.34 12.93 -0.61
N ASP A 97 -2.69 13.81 0.15
CA ASP A 97 -2.96 14.01 1.58
C ASP A 97 -4.37 14.55 1.84
N ASP A 98 -4.97 15.25 0.86
CA ASP A 98 -6.35 15.71 0.89
C ASP A 98 -7.37 14.56 0.74
N GLY A 99 -6.91 13.36 0.37
CA GLY A 99 -7.74 12.19 0.13
C GLY A 99 -8.40 12.17 -1.25
N ARG A 100 -8.01 13.06 -2.18
CA ARG A 100 -8.41 12.97 -3.57
C ARG A 100 -7.53 11.96 -4.30
N VAL A 101 -8.15 11.16 -5.17
CA VAL A 101 -7.43 10.27 -6.08
C VAL A 101 -6.88 11.09 -7.23
N HIS A 102 -5.57 11.03 -7.44
CA HIS A 102 -4.88 11.71 -8.53
C HIS A 102 -4.62 10.78 -9.71
N HIS A 103 -4.32 9.50 -9.42
CA HIS A 103 -4.02 8.51 -10.43
C HIS A 103 -4.66 7.17 -10.10
N THR A 104 -5.00 6.41 -11.12
CA THR A 104 -5.42 5.01 -11.00
C THR A 104 -4.50 4.16 -11.86
N VAL A 105 -3.94 3.11 -11.27
CA VAL A 105 -3.12 2.11 -11.94
C VAL A 105 -3.90 0.80 -11.90
N THR A 106 -3.89 0.07 -13.01
CA THR A 106 -4.46 -1.27 -13.08
C THR A 106 -3.33 -2.26 -13.30
N THR A 107 -3.23 -3.25 -12.42
CA THR A 107 -2.11 -4.20 -12.41
C THR A 107 -2.22 -5.30 -13.45
#